data_AF-A0A925CSW7-F1
#
_entry.id   AF-A0A925CSW7-F1
#
_cell.length_a   1.000
_cell.length_b   1.000
_cell.length_c   1.000
_cell.angle_alpha   90.00
_cell.angle_beta   90.00
_cell.angle_gamma   90.00
#
_symmetry.space_group_name_H-M   'P 1'
#
loop_
_entity.id
_entity.type
_entity.pdbx_description
1 polymer ?
#
loop_
_entity_poly.entity_id
_entity_poly.type
_entity_poly.pdbx_seq_one_letter_code
_entity_poly.pdbx_strand_id
1 'polypeptide(L)'
;MLPTYAPKYAPATSRRETAVDVLSDVMGTERRLLEELVNVMQKQRAAVASDDLQALDDSVFATYRVLATLGEARRRRKSVNRLLGEAEDMNVNDLEEILGDRATPDVIAARNALQDAAVSLSREVDTNKQVLRSAMDNGNDYVQKLFGAPQPTATYVAPHATSASAALRPTTARLTPAMVPTAPRFLDRSV
;
A
#
# COMPACT_ATOMS: atom_id res chain seq x y z
N MET A 1 46.52 54.43 32.62
CA MET A 1 46.68 53.00 32.29
C MET A 1 45.30 52.42 32.01
N LEU A 2 44.97 52.18 30.73
CA LEU A 2 43.71 51.58 30.31
C LEU A 2 43.95 50.10 30.00
N PRO A 3 43.17 49.16 30.56
CA PRO A 3 43.28 47.76 30.20
C PRO A 3 42.69 47.53 28.81
N THR A 4 43.56 47.17 27.86
CA THR A 4 43.18 46.70 26.53
C THR A 4 42.39 45.38 26.67
N TYR A 5 41.08 45.45 26.51
CA TYR A 5 40.21 44.29 26.47
C TYR A 5 40.41 43.59 25.13
N ALA A 6 41.21 42.52 25.11
CA ALA A 6 41.32 41.63 23.97
C ALA A 6 40.07 40.73 23.94
N PRO A 7 39.19 40.83 22.93
CA PRO A 7 38.14 39.83 22.77
C PRO A 7 38.82 38.50 22.45
N LYS A 8 38.71 37.53 23.38
CA LYS A 8 38.93 36.12 23.09
C LYS A 8 37.92 35.73 22.01
N TYR A 9 38.34 35.75 20.75
CA TYR A 9 37.62 35.08 19.68
C TYR A 9 37.56 33.59 20.02
N ALA A 10 36.43 33.16 20.55
CA ALA A 10 36.07 31.76 20.53
C ALA A 10 36.02 31.33 19.05
N PRO A 11 36.61 30.18 18.67
CA PRO A 11 36.48 29.70 17.30
C PRO A 11 34.99 29.49 17.00
N ALA A 12 34.53 30.06 15.90
CA ALA A 12 33.16 29.92 15.40
C ALA A 12 32.87 28.44 15.10
N THR A 13 32.31 27.72 16.06
CA THR A 13 31.88 26.32 15.94
C THR A 13 30.60 26.14 15.11
N SER A 14 29.99 27.23 14.61
CA SER A 14 28.73 27.20 13.86
C SER A 14 28.86 27.07 12.33
N ARG A 15 30.00 26.67 11.74
CA ARG A 15 30.20 26.78 10.27
C ARG A 15 30.25 25.49 9.43
N ARG A 16 30.17 24.29 10.00
CA ARG A 16 30.14 23.06 9.19
C ARG A 16 29.27 22.01 9.85
N GLU A 17 27.95 22.11 9.63
CA GLU A 17 27.21 20.90 9.30
C GLU A 17 28.04 20.19 8.22
N THR A 18 28.66 19.05 8.54
CA THR A 18 29.55 18.43 7.58
C THR A 18 28.68 17.98 6.41
N ALA A 19 29.17 18.05 5.17
CA ALA A 19 28.37 17.61 4.02
C ALA A 19 27.90 16.13 4.16
N VAL A 20 28.57 15.35 5.02
CA VAL A 20 28.21 14.00 5.46
C VAL A 20 26.95 14.00 6.33
N ASP A 21 26.81 14.94 7.27
CA ASP A 21 25.59 15.11 8.08
C ASP A 21 24.41 15.51 7.21
N VAL A 22 24.63 16.47 6.29
CA VAL A 22 23.61 16.89 5.30
C VAL A 22 23.15 15.70 4.43
N LEU A 23 24.08 14.82 4.06
CA LEU A 23 23.75 13.63 3.28
C LEU A 23 22.85 12.67 4.06
N SER A 24 23.16 12.45 5.34
CA SER A 24 22.32 11.64 6.25
C SER A 24 20.90 12.19 6.33
N ASP A 25 20.75 13.50 6.52
CA ASP A 25 19.44 14.16 6.61
C ASP A 25 18.63 14.07 5.32
N VAL A 26 19.30 14.21 4.17
CA VAL A 26 18.66 14.08 2.87
C VAL A 26 18.19 12.64 2.63
N MET A 27 19.01 11.64 2.97
CA MET A 27 18.61 10.23 2.93
C MET A 27 17.44 9.94 3.89
N GLY A 28 17.46 10.53 5.08
CA GLY A 28 16.36 10.46 6.04
C GLY A 28 15.06 11.03 5.49
N THR A 29 15.14 12.13 4.73
CA THR A 29 13.99 12.71 4.02
C THR A 29 13.48 11.80 2.91
N GLU A 30 14.37 11.25 2.07
CA GLU A 30 14.00 10.29 1.03
C GLU A 30 13.31 9.06 1.63
N ARG A 31 13.85 8.50 2.72
CA ARG A 31 13.26 7.35 3.43
C ARG A 31 11.83 7.63 3.87
N ARG A 32 11.58 8.78 4.52
CA ARG A 32 10.23 9.17 4.97
C ARG A 32 9.25 9.27 3.81
N LEU A 33 9.69 9.78 2.66
CA LEU A 33 8.85 9.86 1.46
C LEU A 33 8.54 8.48 0.86
N LEU A 34 9.50 7.53 0.91
CA LEU A 34 9.22 6.14 0.51
C LEU A 34 8.22 5.47 1.47
N GLU A 35 8.34 5.70 2.77
CA GLU A 35 7.36 5.22 3.77
C GLU A 35 5.98 5.86 3.57
N GLU A 36 5.92 7.14 3.18
CA GLU A 36 4.66 7.80 2.82
C GLU A 36 4.04 7.14 1.58
N LEU A 37 4.83 6.82 0.54
CA LEU A 37 4.33 6.07 -0.61
C LEU A 37 3.80 4.69 -0.22
N VAL A 38 4.48 3.97 0.67
CA VAL A 38 3.98 2.68 1.21
C VAL A 38 2.59 2.86 1.83
N ASN A 39 2.42 3.87 2.68
CA ASN A 39 1.13 4.17 3.31
C ASN A 39 0.06 4.53 2.27
N VAL A 40 0.41 5.27 1.20
CA VAL A 40 -0.52 5.57 0.11
C VAL A 40 -0.93 4.31 -0.64
N MET A 41 0.00 3.39 -0.95
CA MET A 41 -0.32 2.11 -1.59
C MET A 41 -1.28 1.26 -0.73
N GLN A 42 -1.07 1.24 0.59
CA GLN A 42 -1.95 0.53 1.52
C GLN A 42 -3.36 1.12 1.56
N LYS A 43 -3.47 2.46 1.62
CA LYS A 43 -4.76 3.17 1.54
C LYS A 43 -5.47 2.93 0.22
N GLN A 44 -4.74 2.93 -0.89
CA GLN A 44 -5.29 2.65 -2.20
C GLN A 44 -5.93 1.25 -2.24
N ARG A 45 -5.25 0.23 -1.71
CA ARG A 45 -5.82 -1.12 -1.62
C ARG A 45 -7.06 -1.20 -0.73
N ALA A 46 -7.06 -0.48 0.40
CA ALA A 46 -8.22 -0.42 1.27
C ALA A 46 -9.43 0.23 0.55
N ALA A 47 -9.20 1.32 -0.18
CA ALA A 47 -10.23 1.99 -0.98
C ALA A 47 -10.81 1.08 -2.07
N VAL A 48 -9.95 0.31 -2.77
CA VAL A 48 -10.42 -0.68 -3.75
C VAL A 48 -11.24 -1.79 -3.10
N ALA A 49 -10.84 -2.27 -1.92
CA ALA A 49 -11.58 -3.30 -1.22
C ALA A 49 -12.96 -2.83 -0.71
N SER A 50 -13.15 -1.53 -0.53
CA SER A 50 -14.40 -0.91 -0.09
C SER A 50 -15.20 -0.22 -1.20
N ASP A 51 -14.81 -0.38 -2.47
CA ASP A 51 -15.37 0.32 -3.63
C ASP A 51 -15.46 1.86 -3.45
N ASP A 52 -14.51 2.44 -2.72
CA ASP A 52 -14.45 3.89 -2.46
C ASP A 52 -13.65 4.59 -3.56
N LEU A 53 -14.36 5.03 -4.60
CA LEU A 53 -13.76 5.72 -5.75
C LEU A 53 -13.14 7.07 -5.37
N GLN A 54 -13.68 7.77 -4.38
CA GLN A 54 -13.15 9.06 -3.96
C GLN A 54 -11.81 8.88 -3.23
N ALA A 55 -11.73 7.92 -2.30
CA ALA A 55 -10.48 7.60 -1.62
C ALA A 55 -9.41 7.05 -2.59
N LEU A 56 -9.83 6.32 -3.62
CA LEU A 56 -8.93 5.89 -4.69
C LEU A 56 -8.36 7.10 -5.47
N ASP A 57 -9.19 8.07 -5.86
CA ASP A 57 -8.74 9.29 -6.55
C ASP A 57 -7.80 10.13 -5.66
N ASP A 58 -8.16 10.34 -4.39
CA ASP A 58 -7.32 11.04 -3.41
C ASP A 58 -5.93 10.36 -3.26
N SER A 59 -5.88 9.02 -3.31
CA SER A 59 -4.63 8.26 -3.24
C SER A 59 -3.73 8.47 -4.46
N VAL A 60 -4.32 8.70 -5.64
CA VAL A 60 -3.58 9.01 -6.87
C VAL A 60 -2.95 10.39 -6.75
N PHE A 61 -3.70 11.40 -6.31
CA PHE A 61 -3.15 12.74 -6.05
C PHE A 61 -2.06 12.74 -4.98
N ALA A 62 -2.25 12.00 -3.89
CA ALA A 62 -1.24 11.83 -2.86
C ALA A 62 0.04 11.21 -3.44
N THR A 63 -0.08 10.17 -4.27
CA THR A 63 1.05 9.53 -4.95
C THR A 63 1.84 10.54 -5.79
N TYR A 64 1.15 11.34 -6.63
CA TYR A 64 1.81 12.35 -7.46
C TYR A 64 2.60 13.36 -6.62
N ARG A 65 2.00 13.86 -5.54
CA ARG A 65 2.66 14.83 -4.66
C ARG A 65 3.92 14.25 -4.03
N VAL A 66 3.85 13.03 -3.49
CA VAL A 66 5.00 12.39 -2.85
C VAL A 66 6.10 12.09 -3.86
N LEU A 67 5.76 11.64 -5.08
CA LEU A 67 6.74 11.42 -6.15
C LEU A 67 7.43 12.71 -6.59
N ALA A 68 6.70 13.83 -6.68
CA ALA A 68 7.28 15.12 -7.00
C ALA A 68 8.31 15.55 -5.94
N THR A 69 7.95 15.46 -4.65
CA THR A 69 8.85 15.77 -3.53
C THR A 69 10.04 14.81 -3.46
N LEU A 70 9.84 13.52 -3.75
CA LEU A 70 10.93 12.53 -3.81
C LEU A 70 11.91 12.85 -4.95
N GLY A 71 11.42 13.33 -6.09
CA GLY A 71 12.25 13.79 -7.19
C GLY A 71 13.14 14.97 -6.80
N GLU A 72 12.63 15.91 -6.02
CA GLU A 72 13.40 17.02 -5.45
C GLU A 72 14.43 16.56 -4.42
N ALA A 73 14.04 15.68 -3.50
CA ALA A 73 14.95 15.11 -2.50
C ALA A 73 16.13 14.37 -3.17
N ARG A 74 15.85 13.55 -4.20
CA ARG A 74 16.89 12.87 -4.99
C ARG A 74 17.83 13.84 -5.70
N ARG A 75 17.31 14.93 -6.28
CA ARG A 75 18.15 15.99 -6.88
C ARG A 75 19.05 16.65 -5.83
N ARG A 76 18.51 16.92 -4.62
CA ARG A 76 19.29 17.44 -3.50
C ARG A 76 20.39 16.47 -3.09
N ARG A 77 20.10 15.17 -2.97
CA ARG A 77 21.10 14.15 -2.65
C ARG A 77 22.22 14.09 -3.68
N LYS A 78 21.88 14.12 -4.98
CA LYS A 78 22.88 14.19 -6.05
C LYS A 78 23.77 15.42 -5.93
N SER A 79 23.20 16.58 -5.61
CA SER A 79 23.98 17.81 -5.36
C SER A 79 24.95 17.64 -4.19
N VAL A 80 24.50 17.06 -3.08
CA VAL A 80 25.36 16.77 -1.91
C VAL A 80 26.43 15.74 -2.24
N ASN A 81 26.11 14.69 -3.00
CA ASN A 81 27.06 13.70 -3.46
C ASN A 81 28.19 14.35 -4.28
N ARG A 82 27.85 15.26 -5.22
CA ARG A 82 28.86 16.02 -5.99
C ARG A 82 29.81 16.84 -5.13
N LEU A 83 29.33 17.35 -3.99
CA LEU A 83 30.17 18.10 -3.05
C LEU A 83 31.09 17.17 -2.23
N LEU A 84 30.72 15.90 -2.08
CA LEU A 84 31.45 14.91 -1.30
C LEU A 84 32.45 14.09 -2.12
N GLY A 85 32.16 13.85 -3.40
CA GLY A 85 33.01 13.20 -4.39
C GLY A 85 32.60 13.62 -5.80
N GLU A 86 33.55 13.67 -6.74
CA GLU A 86 33.35 14.25 -8.09
C GLU A 86 32.34 13.50 -8.98
N ALA A 87 31.72 12.42 -8.50
CA ALA A 87 30.71 11.64 -9.22
C ALA A 87 29.28 12.07 -8.84
N GLU A 88 28.53 12.57 -9.81
CA GLU A 88 27.12 12.97 -9.66
C GLU A 88 26.19 11.78 -9.33
N ASP A 89 26.52 10.60 -9.83
CA ASP A 89 25.74 9.38 -9.70
C ASP A 89 26.43 8.35 -8.80
N MET A 90 26.86 8.77 -7.62
CA MET A 90 27.25 7.82 -6.58
C MET A 90 26.04 6.95 -6.24
N ASN A 91 26.17 5.65 -6.52
CA ASN A 91 25.24 4.65 -6.09
C ASN A 91 25.20 4.63 -4.55
N VAL A 92 24.00 4.53 -4.00
CA VAL A 92 23.78 4.45 -2.54
C VAL A 92 24.49 3.22 -1.96
N ASN A 93 24.63 2.15 -2.73
CA ASN A 93 25.29 0.91 -2.29
C ASN A 93 26.81 1.08 -2.11
N ASP A 94 27.44 1.89 -2.96
CA ASP A 94 28.91 2.03 -3.02
C ASP A 94 29.40 3.14 -2.07
N LEU A 95 28.47 3.74 -1.32
CA LEU A 95 28.67 4.98 -0.59
C LEU A 95 29.65 4.84 0.59
N GLU A 96 29.70 3.67 1.22
CA GLU A 96 30.66 3.37 2.30
C GLU A 96 32.07 3.16 1.77
N GLU A 97 32.21 2.46 0.65
CA GLU A 97 33.50 2.30 -0.04
C GLU A 97 34.05 3.65 -0.51
N ILE A 98 33.19 4.52 -1.08
CA ILE A 98 33.60 5.82 -1.60
C ILE A 98 33.93 6.82 -0.49
N LEU A 99 33.18 6.81 0.62
CA LEU A 99 33.46 7.71 1.75
C LEU A 99 34.66 7.24 2.58
N GLY A 100 34.96 5.94 2.60
CA GLY A 100 36.06 5.37 3.39
C GLY A 100 35.99 5.81 4.85
N ASP A 101 37.07 6.40 5.37
CA ASP A 101 37.17 6.90 6.75
C ASP A 101 36.15 8.02 7.09
N ARG A 102 35.50 8.62 6.09
CA ARG A 102 34.46 9.64 6.26
C ARG A 102 33.06 9.05 6.41
N ALA A 103 32.90 7.73 6.23
CA ALA A 103 31.62 7.05 6.40
C ALA A 103 31.25 6.98 7.89
N THR A 104 30.50 7.98 8.37
CA THR A 104 30.03 7.97 9.75
C THR A 104 28.98 6.86 9.96
N PRO A 105 28.84 6.32 11.19
CA PRO A 105 27.81 5.33 11.51
C PRO A 105 26.40 5.81 11.14
N ASP A 106 26.13 7.11 11.29
CA ASP A 106 24.83 7.71 10.99
C ASP A 106 24.51 7.67 9.48
N VAL A 107 25.50 7.92 8.61
CA VAL A 107 25.30 7.81 7.16
C VAL A 107 25.10 6.36 6.73
N ILE A 108 25.83 5.42 7.33
CA ILE A 108 25.65 3.99 7.06
C ILE A 108 24.25 3.55 7.50
N ALA A 109 23.80 3.97 8.67
CA ALA A 109 22.45 3.69 9.17
C ALA A 109 21.37 4.31 8.27
N ALA A 110 21.54 5.56 7.86
CA ALA A 110 20.61 6.25 6.95
C ALA A 110 20.53 5.57 5.57
N ARG A 111 21.68 5.12 5.03
CA ARG A 111 21.76 4.34 3.79
C ARG A 111 20.97 3.05 3.89
N ASN A 112 21.24 2.24 4.93
CA ASN A 112 20.57 0.95 5.13
C ASN A 112 19.06 1.14 5.29
N ALA A 113 18.64 2.11 6.10
CA ALA A 113 17.22 2.40 6.31
C ALA A 113 16.53 2.88 5.02
N LEU A 114 17.21 3.65 4.17
CA LEU A 114 16.70 4.04 2.86
C LEU A 114 16.55 2.83 1.92
N GLN A 115 17.51 1.90 1.91
CA GLN A 115 17.46 0.66 1.13
C GLN A 115 16.29 -0.22 1.59
N ASP A 116 16.13 -0.41 2.90
CA ASP A 116 15.03 -1.20 3.48
C ASP A 116 13.67 -0.61 3.10
N ALA A 117 13.52 0.72 3.18
CA ALA A 117 12.31 1.41 2.76
C ALA A 117 12.02 1.23 1.26
N ALA A 118 13.06 1.25 0.41
CA ALA A 118 12.91 1.01 -1.02
C ALA A 118 12.48 -0.44 -1.34
N VAL A 119 13.05 -1.43 -0.64
CA VAL A 119 12.64 -2.84 -0.76
C VAL A 119 11.19 -3.02 -0.31
N SER A 120 10.81 -2.39 0.80
CA SER A 120 9.43 -2.39 1.29
C SER A 120 8.46 -1.80 0.25
N LEU A 121 8.78 -0.62 -0.29
CA LEU A 121 7.98 0.02 -1.34
C LEU A 121 7.85 -0.85 -2.59
N SER A 122 8.92 -1.53 -3.03
CA SER A 122 8.86 -2.42 -4.19
C SER A 122 7.82 -3.52 -4.01
N ARG A 123 7.82 -4.18 -2.84
CA ARG A 123 6.84 -5.23 -2.50
C ARG A 123 5.41 -4.69 -2.49
N GLU A 124 5.25 -3.49 -1.96
CA GLU A 124 3.95 -2.83 -1.85
C GLU A 124 3.39 -2.44 -3.22
N VAL A 125 4.24 -1.95 -4.13
CA VAL A 125 3.88 -1.65 -5.52
C VAL A 125 3.48 -2.92 -6.27
N ASP A 126 4.21 -4.02 -6.10
CA ASP A 126 3.89 -5.29 -6.77
C ASP A 126 2.55 -5.87 -6.28
N THR A 127 2.32 -5.82 -4.97
CA THR A 127 1.05 -6.21 -4.36
C THR A 127 -0.09 -5.32 -4.87
N ASN A 128 0.12 -4.00 -4.93
CA ASN A 128 -0.90 -3.07 -5.41
C ASN A 128 -1.26 -3.32 -6.89
N LYS A 129 -0.27 -3.55 -7.75
CA LYS A 129 -0.50 -3.92 -9.15
C LYS A 129 -1.32 -5.20 -9.28
N GLN A 130 -1.05 -6.20 -8.44
CA GLN A 130 -1.82 -7.45 -8.45
C GLN A 130 -3.28 -7.23 -8.04
N VAL A 131 -3.51 -6.46 -6.97
CA VAL A 131 -4.86 -6.14 -6.49
C VAL A 131 -5.66 -5.35 -7.54
N LEU A 132 -5.06 -4.31 -8.13
CA LEU A 132 -5.73 -3.50 -9.14
C LEU A 132 -6.10 -4.31 -10.39
N ARG A 133 -5.21 -5.21 -10.85
CA ARG A 133 -5.52 -6.11 -11.97
C ARG A 133 -6.68 -7.04 -11.64
N SER A 134 -6.65 -7.66 -10.47
CA SER A 134 -7.74 -8.54 -10.03
C SER A 134 -9.08 -7.81 -9.92
N ALA A 135 -9.08 -6.56 -9.43
CA ALA A 135 -10.29 -5.74 -9.36
C ALA A 135 -10.85 -5.43 -10.75
N MET A 136 -9.99 -5.10 -11.72
CA MET A 136 -10.39 -4.86 -13.11
C MET A 136 -10.98 -6.12 -13.77
N ASP A 137 -10.33 -7.27 -13.58
CA ASP A 137 -10.80 -8.55 -14.12
C ASP A 137 -12.18 -8.94 -13.55
N ASN A 138 -12.34 -8.82 -12.22
CA ASN A 138 -13.61 -9.09 -11.56
C ASN A 138 -14.74 -8.14 -12.01
N GLY A 139 -14.41 -6.85 -12.22
CA GLY A 139 -15.35 -5.87 -12.74
C GLY A 139 -15.80 -6.20 -14.16
N ASN A 140 -14.87 -6.63 -15.02
CA ASN A 140 -15.17 -7.04 -16.39
C ASN A 140 -16.07 -8.30 -16.42
N ASP A 141 -15.79 -9.29 -15.58
CA ASP A 141 -16.62 -10.49 -15.44
C ASP A 141 -18.05 -10.15 -14.99
N TYR A 142 -18.20 -9.17 -14.10
CA TYR A 142 -19.51 -8.71 -13.64
C TYR A 142 -20.30 -8.03 -14.76
N VAL A 143 -19.66 -7.13 -15.52
CA VAL A 143 -20.26 -6.48 -16.70
C VAL A 143 -20.65 -7.54 -17.75
N GLN A 144 -19.79 -8.52 -18.02
CA GLN A 144 -20.09 -9.58 -18.99
C GLN A 144 -21.28 -10.44 -18.53
N LYS A 145 -21.43 -10.74 -17.24
CA LYS A 145 -22.59 -11.47 -16.71
C LYS A 145 -23.89 -10.66 -16.82
N LEU A 146 -23.84 -9.34 -16.62
CA LEU A 146 -25.02 -8.46 -16.72
C LEU A 146 -25.48 -8.23 -18.17
N PHE A 147 -24.55 -8.06 -19.10
CA PHE A 147 -24.86 -7.69 -20.49
C PHE A 147 -24.77 -8.85 -21.49
N GLY A 148 -24.11 -9.95 -21.13
CA GLY A 148 -23.75 -11.03 -22.07
C GLY A 148 -24.32 -12.41 -21.73
N ALA A 149 -25.03 -12.58 -20.62
CA ALA A 149 -25.75 -13.84 -20.40
C ALA A 149 -26.95 -13.90 -21.36
N PRO A 150 -26.99 -14.83 -22.34
CA PRO A 150 -28.26 -15.13 -22.99
C PRO A 150 -29.22 -15.53 -21.88
N GLN A 151 -30.29 -14.77 -21.69
CA GLN A 151 -31.39 -15.24 -20.84
C GLN A 151 -31.70 -16.64 -21.35
N PRO A 152 -31.62 -17.69 -20.51
CA PRO A 152 -32.26 -18.94 -20.89
C PRO A 152 -33.68 -18.52 -21.17
N THR A 153 -34.11 -18.66 -22.44
CA THR A 153 -35.50 -18.51 -22.81
C THR A 153 -36.23 -19.40 -21.83
N ALA A 154 -36.91 -18.78 -20.87
CA ALA A 154 -37.78 -19.47 -19.95
C ALA A 154 -38.92 -19.97 -20.82
N THR A 155 -38.70 -21.10 -21.49
CA THR A 155 -39.73 -21.83 -22.17
C THR A 155 -40.63 -22.30 -21.04
N TYR A 156 -41.65 -21.51 -20.78
CA TYR A 156 -42.77 -21.89 -19.95
C TYR A 156 -43.37 -23.12 -20.62
N VAL A 157 -42.94 -24.31 -20.17
CA VAL A 157 -43.63 -25.55 -20.50
C VAL A 157 -44.95 -25.44 -19.77
N ALA A 158 -45.97 -24.98 -20.47
CA ALA A 158 -47.32 -24.99 -19.97
C ALA A 158 -47.63 -26.43 -19.50
N PRO A 159 -48.13 -26.62 -18.27
CA PRO A 159 -48.60 -27.93 -17.86
C PRO A 159 -49.69 -28.33 -18.85
N HIS A 160 -49.39 -29.37 -19.63
CA HIS A 160 -50.32 -30.03 -20.51
C HIS A 160 -51.45 -30.50 -19.61
N ALA A 161 -52.61 -29.88 -19.77
CA ALA A 161 -53.84 -30.29 -19.13
C ALA A 161 -54.09 -31.75 -19.52
N THR A 162 -53.69 -32.65 -18.62
CA THR A 162 -54.01 -34.07 -18.74
C THR A 162 -55.48 -34.17 -18.38
N SER A 163 -56.34 -34.07 -19.38
CA SER A 163 -57.75 -34.39 -19.27
C SER A 163 -57.89 -35.90 -19.08
N ALA A 164 -58.00 -36.34 -17.83
CA ALA A 164 -58.49 -37.67 -17.51
C ALA A 164 -59.29 -37.65 -16.20
N SER A 165 -60.61 -37.56 -16.40
CA SER A 165 -61.72 -38.03 -15.57
C SER A 165 -61.49 -38.37 -14.09
N ALA A 166 -62.28 -37.66 -13.30
CA ALA A 166 -62.62 -37.93 -11.91
C ALA A 166 -63.01 -39.40 -11.64
N ALA A 167 -62.38 -39.99 -10.62
CA ALA A 167 -62.97 -41.05 -9.83
C ALA A 167 -62.91 -40.63 -8.35
N LEU A 168 -64.06 -40.20 -7.83
CA LEU A 168 -64.25 -39.92 -6.41
C LEU A 168 -63.98 -41.19 -5.58
N ARG A 169 -63.17 -41.05 -4.53
CA ARG A 169 -63.25 -41.89 -3.33
C ARG A 169 -63.20 -40.98 -2.10
N PRO A 170 -64.21 -41.02 -1.21
CA PRO A 170 -64.08 -40.45 0.12
C PRO A 170 -63.39 -41.47 1.03
N THR A 171 -62.73 -41.02 2.10
CA THR A 171 -62.92 -41.51 3.50
C THR A 171 -61.66 -41.31 4.38
N THR A 172 -61.91 -40.61 5.50
CA THR A 172 -61.21 -40.56 6.80
C THR A 172 -59.82 -39.95 6.95
N ALA A 173 -59.84 -38.67 7.34
CA ALA A 173 -59.32 -38.13 8.61
C ALA A 173 -58.28 -38.94 9.42
N ARG A 174 -57.15 -38.30 9.76
CA ARG A 174 -56.70 -38.22 11.16
C ARG A 174 -55.77 -37.03 11.42
N LEU A 175 -56.04 -36.37 12.55
CA LEU A 175 -55.38 -35.22 13.16
C LEU A 175 -53.98 -35.55 13.73
N THR A 176 -53.01 -34.65 13.45
CA THR A 176 -51.97 -34.00 14.30
C THR A 176 -51.12 -34.82 15.33
N PRO A 177 -50.15 -34.21 16.05
CA PRO A 177 -48.88 -33.59 15.60
C PRO A 177 -47.65 -34.14 16.39
N ALA A 178 -46.41 -33.87 15.95
CA ALA A 178 -45.25 -33.94 16.86
C ALA A 178 -44.09 -33.03 16.42
N MET A 179 -43.91 -31.94 17.17
CA MET A 179 -42.65 -31.21 17.34
C MET A 179 -41.57 -32.13 17.93
N VAL A 180 -40.33 -32.04 17.43
CA VAL A 180 -39.10 -32.01 18.27
C VAL A 180 -38.00 -31.22 17.52
N PRO A 181 -37.42 -30.17 18.12
CA PRO A 181 -36.19 -29.54 17.66
C PRO A 181 -34.97 -30.20 18.33
N THR A 182 -33.89 -30.46 17.59
CA THR A 182 -32.59 -30.86 18.18
C THR A 182 -31.54 -29.80 17.87
N ALA A 183 -30.94 -29.29 18.93
CA ALA A 183 -30.04 -28.14 19.03
C ALA A 183 -28.63 -28.35 18.41
N PRO A 184 -27.86 -27.27 18.18
CA PRO A 184 -26.48 -27.31 17.71
C PRO A 184 -25.48 -27.64 18.84
N ARG A 185 -24.46 -28.46 18.54
CA ARG A 185 -23.31 -28.71 19.43
C ARG A 185 -22.26 -27.61 19.24
N PHE A 186 -22.08 -26.80 20.26
CA PHE A 186 -20.85 -26.05 20.53
C PHE A 186 -19.69 -27.03 20.77
N LEU A 187 -18.56 -26.83 20.09
CA LEU A 187 -17.26 -27.26 20.58
C LEU A 187 -16.39 -26.03 20.70
N ASP A 188 -16.27 -25.62 21.95
CA ASP A 188 -15.19 -24.82 22.52
C ASP A 188 -13.95 -25.71 22.64
N ARG A 189 -12.79 -25.23 22.20
CA ARG A 189 -11.49 -25.70 22.69
C ARG A 189 -10.40 -24.68 22.38
N SER A 190 -10.23 -23.78 23.33
CA SER A 190 -8.95 -23.18 23.67
C SER A 190 -8.08 -24.22 24.40
N VAL A 191 -6.83 -24.42 23.96
CA VAL A 191 -5.60 -24.50 24.79
C VAL A 191 -4.45 -24.03 23.92
#